data_AF-A0A0Q4R119-F1
#
_entry.id   AF-A0A0Q4R119-F1
#
_cell.length_a   1.000
_cell.length_b   1.000
_cell.length_c   1.000
_cell.angle_alpha   90.00
_cell.angle_beta   90.00
_cell.angle_gamma   90.00
#
_symmetry.space_group_name_H-M   'P 1'
#
loop_
_entity.id
_entity.type
_entity.pdbx_description
1 polymer ?
#
loop_
_entity_poly.entity_id
_entity_poly.type
_entity_poly.pdbx_seq_one_letter_code
_entity_poly.pdbx_strand_id
1 'polypeptide(L)'
;MFLYYGISLVISMLALAAWTIVAVTHVPAYHGDGTGPDGVVILLYLSLWPVGLLLAHSAGLAWIVHARRPASILQGRQGLAVHGVLGTAFVLYALYLFHPG
;
A
#
# COMPACT_ATOMS: atom_id res chain seq x y z
N MET A 1 2.52 -5.08 21.96
CA MET A 1 1.52 -5.36 20.92
C MET A 1 0.94 -4.08 20.33
N PHE A 2 0.30 -3.20 21.12
CA PHE A 2 -0.28 -1.94 20.60
C PHE A 2 0.74 -0.97 19.98
N LEU A 3 1.85 -0.69 20.66
CA LEU A 3 2.89 0.20 20.12
C LEU A 3 3.47 -0.32 18.80
N TYR A 4 3.70 -1.64 18.72
CA TYR A 4 4.22 -2.30 17.53
C TYR A 4 3.24 -2.21 16.35
N TYR A 5 1.94 -2.46 16.58
CA TYR A 5 0.91 -2.25 15.57
C TYR A 5 0.88 -0.80 15.07
N GLY A 6 0.93 0.17 15.99
CA GLY A 6 0.95 1.60 15.62
C GLY A 6 2.14 1.97 14.73
N ILE A 7 3.36 1.52 15.10
CA ILE A 7 4.56 1.75 14.30
C ILE A 7 4.44 1.10 12.92
N SER A 8 4.00 -0.17 12.88
CA SER A 8 3.81 -0.90 11.61
C SER A 8 2.80 -0.21 10.70
N LEU A 9 1.70 0.31 11.26
CA LEU A 9 0.69 1.03 10.51
C LEU A 9 1.26 2.33 9.93
N VAL A 10 1.96 3.13 10.74
CA VAL A 10 2.57 4.40 10.29
C VAL A 10 3.56 4.15 9.15
N ILE A 11 4.45 3.15 9.29
CA ILE A 11 5.41 2.81 8.22
C ILE A 11 4.68 2.39 6.95
N SER A 12 3.62 1.58 7.07
CA SER A 12 2.82 1.14 5.91
C SER A 12 2.13 2.30 5.22
N MET A 13 1.58 3.26 5.99
CA MET A 13 0.96 4.47 5.43
C MET A 13 1.98 5.37 4.74
N LEU A 14 3.17 5.56 5.32
CA LEU A 14 4.23 6.35 4.69
C LEU A 14 4.73 5.72 3.40
N ALA A 15 4.94 4.40 3.39
CA ALA A 15 5.34 3.66 2.20
C ALA A 15 4.27 3.74 1.10
N LEU A 16 3.00 3.53 1.45
CA LEU A 16 1.88 3.65 0.53
C LEU A 16 1.74 5.07 -0.03
N ALA A 17 1.86 6.09 0.82
CA ALA A 17 1.77 7.49 0.40
C ALA A 17 2.90 7.86 -0.57
N ALA A 18 4.15 7.51 -0.23
CA ALA A 18 5.30 7.77 -1.10
C ALA A 18 5.13 7.08 -2.47
N TRP A 19 4.74 5.80 -2.46
CA TRP A 19 4.51 5.03 -3.67
C TRP A 19 3.39 5.64 -4.53
N THR A 20 2.26 6.03 -3.92
CA THR A 20 1.13 6.63 -4.62
C THR A 20 1.48 8.01 -5.19
N ILE A 21 2.25 8.82 -4.47
CA ILE A 21 2.70 10.14 -4.97
C ILE A 21 3.53 9.95 -6.22
N VAL A 22 4.52 9.05 -6.21
CA VAL A 22 5.34 8.78 -7.40
C VAL A 22 4.46 8.28 -8.54
N ALA A 23 3.55 7.33 -8.27
CA ALA A 23 2.68 6.77 -9.29
C ALA A 23 1.75 7.80 -9.97
N VAL A 24 1.23 8.77 -9.20
CA VAL A 24 0.32 9.80 -9.72
C VAL A 24 1.09 10.93 -10.43
N THR A 25 2.30 11.25 -9.98
CA THR A 25 3.07 12.39 -10.49
C THR A 25 4.02 12.03 -11.63
N HIS A 26 4.37 10.75 -11.78
CA HIS A 26 5.27 10.30 -12.82
C HIS A 26 4.59 10.34 -14.19
N VAL A 27 5.28 10.96 -15.16
CA VAL A 27 4.87 10.98 -16.57
C VAL A 27 5.75 9.98 -17.30
N PRO A 28 5.21 8.83 -17.75
CA PRO A 28 6.01 7.83 -18.42
C PRO A 28 6.52 8.33 -19.78
N ALA A 29 7.72 7.89 -20.14
CA ALA A 29 8.24 8.05 -21.49
C ALA A 29 7.30 7.39 -22.52
N TYR A 30 7.09 8.03 -23.67
CA TYR A 30 6.15 7.53 -24.68
C TYR A 30 6.85 6.48 -25.55
N HIS A 31 6.15 5.38 -25.87
CA HIS A 31 6.63 4.39 -26.82
C HIS A 31 6.91 5.06 -28.18
N GLY A 32 8.19 5.33 -28.48
CA GLY A 32 8.63 5.96 -29.72
C GLY A 32 9.65 7.09 -29.56
N ASP A 33 9.91 7.55 -28.33
CA ASP A 33 10.91 8.59 -28.05
C ASP A 33 12.38 8.08 -28.07
N GLY A 34 12.58 6.79 -28.34
CA GLY A 34 13.90 6.16 -28.39
C GLY A 34 14.56 6.03 -27.02
N THR A 35 13.85 6.36 -25.95
CA THR A 35 14.30 6.11 -24.59
C THR A 35 14.01 4.65 -24.24
N GLY A 36 14.96 3.99 -23.58
CA GLY A 36 14.79 2.60 -23.15
C GLY A 36 13.68 2.44 -22.11
N PRO A 37 13.58 1.26 -21.47
CA PRO A 37 12.59 1.03 -20.42
C PRO A 37 12.64 2.10 -19.33
N ASP A 38 11.49 2.66 -18.98
CA ASP A 38 11.38 3.69 -17.97
C ASP A 38 11.75 3.14 -16.59
N GLY A 39 12.92 3.54 -16.09
CA GLY A 39 13.47 3.07 -14.82
C GLY A 39 12.59 3.41 -13.61
N VAL A 40 11.83 4.52 -13.67
CA VAL A 40 10.90 4.90 -12.59
C VAL A 40 9.72 3.93 -12.58
N VAL A 41 9.16 3.60 -13.75
CA VAL A 41 8.08 2.61 -13.87
C VAL A 41 8.53 1.24 -13.37
N ILE A 42 9.76 0.81 -13.70
CA ILE A 42 10.34 -0.45 -13.19
C ILE A 42 10.46 -0.42 -11.66
N LEU A 43 11.00 0.66 -11.09
CA LEU A 43 11.12 0.80 -9.64
C LEU A 43 9.75 0.84 -8.96
N LEU A 44 8.76 1.46 -9.59
CA LEU A 44 7.39 1.52 -9.10
C LEU A 44 6.74 0.13 -9.08
N TYR A 45 6.98 -0.67 -10.11
CA TYR A 45 6.53 -2.06 -10.17
C TYR A 45 7.23 -2.93 -9.12
N LEU A 46 8.55 -2.79 -8.96
CA LEU A 46 9.31 -3.54 -7.95
C LEU A 46 8.91 -3.16 -6.52
N SER A 47 8.68 -1.87 -6.27
CA SER A 47 8.29 -1.36 -4.95
C SER A 47 6.83 -1.66 -4.58
N LEU A 48 6.01 -2.11 -5.55
CA LEU A 48 4.67 -2.62 -5.28
C LEU A 48 4.68 -3.74 -4.22
N TRP A 49 5.65 -4.66 -4.32
CA TRP A 49 5.75 -5.81 -3.42
C TRP A 49 6.05 -5.45 -1.97
N PRO A 50 7.12 -4.69 -1.65
CA PRO A 50 7.38 -4.30 -0.27
C PRO A 50 6.27 -3.40 0.31
N VAL A 51 5.65 -2.51 -0.48
CA VAL A 51 4.51 -1.69 -0.04
C VAL A 51 3.31 -2.57 0.30
N GLY A 52 2.97 -3.51 -0.58
CA GLY A 52 1.90 -4.48 -0.34
C GLY A 52 2.15 -5.38 0.86
N LEU A 53 3.39 -5.87 1.03
CA LEU A 53 3.79 -6.68 2.19
C LEU A 53 3.69 -5.92 3.51
N LEU A 54 4.10 -4.65 3.55
CA LEU A 54 3.95 -3.81 4.74
C LEU A 54 2.47 -3.64 5.11
N LEU A 55 1.63 -3.35 4.13
CA LEU A 55 0.18 -3.19 4.33
C LEU A 55 -0.49 -4.50 4.79
N ALA A 56 -0.07 -5.63 4.22
CA ALA A 56 -0.54 -6.95 4.64
C ALA A 56 -0.08 -7.30 6.06
N HIS A 57 1.17 -6.96 6.41
CA HIS A 57 1.72 -7.16 7.75
C HIS A 57 0.96 -6.34 8.80
N SER A 58 0.72 -5.05 8.52
CA SER A 58 -0.06 -4.20 9.44
C SER A 58 -1.51 -4.65 9.55
N ALA A 59 -2.10 -5.18 8.46
CA ALA A 59 -3.43 -5.79 8.48
C ALA A 59 -3.47 -7.06 9.34
N GLY A 60 -2.45 -7.92 9.24
CA GLY A 60 -2.30 -9.11 10.08
C GLY A 60 -2.20 -8.75 11.56
N LEU A 61 -1.47 -7.69 11.91
CA LEU A 61 -1.41 -7.17 13.27
C LEU A 61 -2.76 -6.61 13.73
N ALA A 62 -3.48 -5.88 12.87
CA ALA A 62 -4.83 -5.39 13.16
C ALA A 62 -5.80 -6.55 13.46
N TRP A 63 -5.73 -7.64 12.68
CA TRP A 63 -6.50 -8.86 12.93
C TRP A 63 -6.16 -9.46 14.30
N ILE A 64 -4.88 -9.65 14.62
CA ILE A 64 -4.44 -10.23 15.91
C ILE A 64 -4.91 -9.37 17.08
N VAL A 65 -4.81 -8.04 16.96
CA VAL A 65 -5.30 -7.09 17.99
C VAL A 65 -6.81 -7.17 18.14
N HIS A 66 -7.56 -7.22 17.03
CA HIS A 66 -9.01 -7.36 17.03
C HIS A 66 -9.45 -8.66 17.72
N ALA A 67 -8.82 -9.79 17.38
CA ALA A 67 -9.12 -11.09 17.98
C ALA A 67 -8.85 -11.13 19.50
N ARG A 68 -7.90 -10.33 20.00
CA ARG A 68 -7.54 -10.29 21.43
C ARG A 68 -8.28 -9.22 22.24
N ARG A 69 -8.75 -8.12 21.62
CA ARG A 69 -9.44 -7.00 22.30
C ARG A 69 -10.49 -6.34 21.38
N PRO A 70 -11.70 -6.92 21.26
CA PRO A 70 -12.72 -6.42 20.33
C PRO A 70 -13.35 -5.07 20.74
N ALA A 71 -13.22 -4.63 21.99
CA ALA A 71 -14.01 -3.54 22.57
C ALA A 71 -13.45 -2.11 22.37
N SER A 72 -12.31 -1.93 21.70
CA SER A 72 -11.78 -0.57 21.46
C SER A 72 -12.24 -0.03 20.10
N ILE A 73 -13.05 1.03 20.14
CA ILE A 73 -13.69 1.69 18.99
C ILE A 73 -12.67 2.08 17.90
N LEU A 74 -11.47 2.50 18.30
CA LEU A 74 -10.40 2.95 17.40
C LEU A 74 -9.43 1.84 16.91
N GLN A 75 -9.48 0.62 17.46
CA GLN A 75 -8.40 -0.37 17.23
C GLN A 75 -8.88 -1.80 16.87
N GLY A 76 -10.18 -2.08 16.95
CA GLY A 76 -10.75 -3.36 16.51
C GLY A 76 -11.39 -3.27 15.12
N ARG A 77 -12.67 -2.90 15.09
CA ARG A 77 -13.50 -2.92 13.88
C ARG A 77 -13.05 -1.91 12.82
N GLN A 78 -12.62 -0.72 13.24
CA GLN A 78 -12.17 0.33 12.33
C GLN A 78 -10.80 0.03 11.73
N GLY A 79 -9.88 -0.58 12.51
CA GLY A 79 -8.55 -0.93 12.03
C GLY A 79 -8.58 -1.91 10.85
N LEU A 80 -9.39 -2.96 10.94
CA LEU A 80 -9.62 -3.90 9.83
C LEU A 80 -10.28 -3.24 8.62
N ALA A 81 -11.30 -2.40 8.84
CA ALA A 81 -11.97 -1.67 7.75
C ALA A 81 -11.01 -0.73 7.00
N VAL A 82 -10.15 0.00 7.72
CA VAL A 82 -9.12 0.87 7.13
C VAL A 82 -8.16 0.07 6.26
N HIS A 83 -7.66 -1.08 6.73
CA HIS A 83 -6.79 -1.93 5.92
C HIS A 83 -7.51 -2.51 4.70
N GLY A 84 -8.80 -2.86 4.84
CA GLY A 84 -9.63 -3.28 3.71
C GLY A 84 -9.71 -2.21 2.64
N VAL A 85 -10.08 -0.97 3.02
CA VAL A 85 -10.17 0.16 2.07
C VAL A 85 -8.82 0.47 1.44
N LEU A 86 -7.76 0.60 2.25
CA LEU A 86 -6.41 0.90 1.74
C LEU A 86 -5.88 -0.22 0.83
N GLY A 87 -6.08 -1.48 1.21
CA GLY A 87 -5.65 -2.63 0.42
C GLY A 87 -6.38 -2.73 -0.91
N THR A 88 -7.71 -2.57 -0.90
CA THR A 88 -8.50 -2.58 -2.13
C THR A 88 -8.13 -1.41 -3.04
N ALA A 89 -8.01 -0.19 -2.50
CA ALA A 89 -7.60 0.98 -3.28
C ALA A 89 -6.21 0.79 -3.90
N PHE A 90 -5.24 0.28 -3.12
CA PHE A 90 -3.90 -0.02 -3.58
C PHE A 90 -3.89 -1.04 -4.73
N VAL A 91 -4.59 -2.16 -4.57
CA VAL A 91 -4.66 -3.21 -5.60
C VAL A 91 -5.33 -2.70 -6.87
N LEU A 92 -6.47 -2.02 -6.76
CA LEU A 92 -7.18 -1.47 -7.91
C LEU A 92 -6.31 -0.46 -8.67
N TYR A 93 -5.58 0.40 -7.95
CA TYR A 93 -4.72 1.38 -8.57
C TYR A 93 -3.48 0.74 -9.21
N ALA A 94 -2.90 -0.28 -8.59
CA ALA A 94 -1.82 -1.06 -9.20
C ALA A 94 -2.27 -1.77 -10.50
N LEU A 95 -3.47 -2.35 -10.50
CA LEU A 95 -4.06 -2.96 -11.69
C LEU A 95 -4.30 -1.93 -12.79
N TYR A 96 -4.85 -0.77 -12.44
CA TYR A 96 -5.02 0.34 -13.39
C TYR A 96 -3.69 0.77 -14.02
N LEU A 97 -2.62 0.84 -13.22
CA LEU A 97 -1.34 1.36 -13.66
C LEU A 97 -0.55 0.36 -14.52
N PHE A 98 -0.56 -0.93 -14.17
CA PHE A 98 0.29 -1.94 -14.82
C PHE A 98 -0.46 -2.87 -15.77
N HIS A 99 -1.80 -2.91 -15.69
CA HIS A 99 -2.66 -3.69 -16.57
C HIS A 99 -3.86 -2.86 -17.07
N PRO A 100 -3.62 -1.71 -17.73
CA PRO A 100 -4.70 -1.01 -18.42
C PRO A 100 -5.20 -1.91 -19.57
N GLY A 101 -6.50 -2.20 -19.58
CA GLY A 101 -7.14 -3.02 -20.61
C GLY A 101 -7.06 -2.42 -22.01
#